data_AF-A0A6G3DEF3-F1
#
_entry.id   AF-A0A6G3DEF3-F1
#
_cell.length_a   1.000
_cell.length_b   1.000
_cell.length_c   1.000
_cell.angle_alpha   90.00
_cell.angle_beta   90.00
_cell.angle_gamma   90.00
#
_symmetry.space_group_name_H-M   'P 1'
#
loop_
_entity.id
_entity.type
_entity.pdbx_description
1 polymer ?
#
loop_
_entity_poly.entity_id
_entity_poly.type
_entity_poly.pdbx_seq_one_letter_code
_entity_poly.pdbx_strand_id
1 'polypeptide(L)'
;AQRRLWFLHRFEGPSAAYNSPVALRLSGALDRAALEHALADLTARHETLRTVLAEDAEGPHQVVLDEARPSLAVVSSDATRLAADLSEAAAHAFDLASEPPLRATLFEVGGDEHVLLLLTHHVATDAWSRAPLARDLTAAYAARVRGAAPEWAPLPV
;
A
#
# COMPACT_ATOMS: atom_id res chain seq x y z
N ALA A 1 6.51 -18.18 -6.28
CA ALA A 1 5.08 -17.89 -5.99
C ALA A 1 4.45 -16.95 -7.04
N GLN A 2 5.11 -15.87 -7.42
CA GLN A 2 4.56 -14.82 -8.30
C GLN A 2 4.02 -15.33 -9.66
N ARG A 3 4.74 -16.21 -10.37
CA ARG A 3 4.28 -16.77 -11.67
C ARG A 3 2.97 -17.57 -11.56
N ARG A 4 2.73 -18.23 -10.43
CA ARG A 4 1.48 -18.94 -10.13
C ARG A 4 0.34 -17.97 -9.84
N LEU A 5 0.61 -16.90 -9.10
CA LEU A 5 -0.38 -15.86 -8.80
C LEU A 5 -0.77 -15.08 -10.06
N TRP A 6 0.17 -14.81 -10.98
CA TRP A 6 -0.15 -14.23 -12.29
C TRP A 6 -1.07 -15.11 -13.11
N PHE A 7 -0.77 -16.42 -13.19
CA PHE A 7 -1.63 -17.36 -13.91
C PHE A 7 -3.05 -17.40 -13.31
N LEU A 8 -3.18 -17.41 -11.99
CA LEU A 8 -4.48 -17.36 -11.31
C LEU A 8 -5.21 -16.03 -11.56
N HIS A 9 -4.50 -14.90 -11.49
CA HIS A 9 -5.07 -13.59 -11.81
C HIS A 9 -5.60 -13.51 -13.26
N ARG A 10 -4.90 -14.15 -14.21
CA ARG A 10 -5.36 -14.23 -15.61
C ARG A 10 -6.56 -15.17 -15.79
N PHE A 11 -6.62 -16.27 -15.03
CA PHE A 11 -7.67 -17.28 -15.14
C PHE A 11 -8.96 -16.89 -14.39
N GLU A 12 -8.83 -16.24 -13.24
CA GLU A 12 -9.95 -15.84 -12.36
C GLU A 12 -10.34 -14.37 -12.53
N GLY A 13 -9.48 -13.55 -13.15
CA GLY A 13 -9.62 -12.10 -13.23
C GLY A 13 -9.15 -11.37 -11.96
N PRO A 14 -9.23 -10.03 -11.92
CA PRO A 14 -8.94 -9.25 -10.72
C PRO A 14 -9.81 -9.71 -9.55
N SER A 15 -9.18 -10.01 -8.41
CA SER A 15 -9.83 -10.51 -7.20
C SER A 15 -9.11 -10.02 -5.96
N ALA A 16 -9.86 -9.73 -4.90
CA ALA A 16 -9.32 -9.35 -3.59
C ALA A 16 -8.77 -10.54 -2.79
N ALA A 17 -8.90 -11.78 -3.30
CA ALA A 17 -8.51 -13.00 -2.58
C ALA A 17 -7.03 -13.03 -2.17
N TYR A 18 -6.18 -12.26 -2.85
CA TYR A 18 -4.75 -12.17 -2.60
C TYR A 18 -4.31 -10.81 -2.04
N ASN A 19 -5.25 -10.03 -1.50
CA ASN A 19 -4.93 -8.81 -0.80
C ASN A 19 -4.38 -9.08 0.61
N SER A 20 -3.46 -8.23 1.02
CA SER A 20 -2.85 -8.15 2.35
C SER A 20 -3.14 -6.78 2.97
N PRO A 21 -4.32 -6.62 3.60
CA PRO A 21 -4.67 -5.38 4.30
C PRO A 21 -3.89 -5.23 5.61
N VAL A 22 -3.42 -4.03 5.92
CA VAL A 22 -2.89 -3.64 7.22
C VAL A 22 -3.59 -2.35 7.65
N ALA A 23 -4.30 -2.39 8.78
CA ALA A 23 -4.93 -1.20 9.36
C ALA A 23 -4.09 -0.67 10.53
N LEU A 24 -3.77 0.62 10.49
CA LEU A 24 -3.05 1.34 11.54
C LEU A 24 -3.99 2.36 12.17
N ARG A 25 -4.18 2.30 13.49
CA ARG A 25 -4.90 3.35 14.21
C ARG A 25 -3.93 4.49 14.53
N LEU A 26 -4.33 5.70 14.19
CA LEU A 26 -3.56 6.92 14.37
C LEU A 26 -4.40 7.87 15.24
N SER A 27 -3.80 8.38 16.30
CA SER A 27 -4.46 9.26 17.26
C SER A 27 -3.70 10.58 17.36
N GLY A 28 -4.40 11.70 17.43
CA GLY A 28 -3.84 13.04 17.42
C GLY A 28 -3.87 13.72 16.05
N ALA A 29 -3.34 14.94 15.99
CA ALA A 29 -3.29 15.71 14.75
C ALA A 29 -2.48 14.97 13.66
N LEU A 30 -3.12 14.73 12.52
CA LEU A 30 -2.53 14.08 11.36
C LEU A 30 -2.19 15.11 10.27
N ASP A 31 -0.92 15.14 9.86
CA ASP A 31 -0.48 15.90 8.69
C ASP A 31 -0.66 15.05 7.42
N ARG A 32 -1.74 15.30 6.68
CA ARG A 32 -2.06 14.51 5.48
C ARG A 32 -1.02 14.66 4.37
N ALA A 33 -0.49 15.87 4.20
CA ALA A 33 0.51 16.11 3.18
C ALA A 33 1.80 15.35 3.53
N ALA A 34 2.20 15.32 4.80
CA ALA A 34 3.33 14.50 5.24
C ALA A 34 3.08 13.00 5.02
N LEU A 35 1.85 12.52 5.21
CA LEU A 35 1.48 11.12 4.96
C LEU A 35 1.54 10.75 3.47
N GLU A 36 1.04 11.60 2.58
CA GLU A 36 1.15 11.38 1.13
C GLU A 36 2.61 11.33 0.67
N HIS A 37 3.45 12.24 1.17
CA HIS A 37 4.88 12.20 0.88
C HIS A 37 5.56 10.94 1.44
N ALA A 38 5.18 10.50 2.64
CA ALA A 38 5.71 9.29 3.25
C ALA A 38 5.35 8.01 2.47
N LEU A 39 4.15 7.96 1.88
CA LEU A 39 3.73 6.86 1.00
C LEU A 39 4.52 6.87 -0.33
N ALA A 40 4.82 8.05 -0.87
CA ALA A 40 5.69 8.18 -2.04
C ALA A 40 7.14 7.76 -1.72
N ASP A 41 7.64 8.10 -0.53
CA ASP A 41 8.96 7.65 -0.08
C ASP A 41 9.03 6.13 0.09
N LEU A 42 7.95 5.52 0.59
CA LEU A 42 7.84 4.08 0.76
C LEU A 42 7.91 3.35 -0.59
N THR A 43 7.18 3.83 -1.59
CA THR A 43 7.18 3.25 -2.94
C THR A 43 8.50 3.50 -3.69
N ALA A 44 9.15 4.65 -3.47
CA ALA A 44 10.49 4.90 -3.99
C ALA A 44 11.52 3.94 -3.38
N ARG A 45 11.39 3.62 -2.08
CA ARG A 45 12.29 2.71 -1.35
C ARG A 45 12.09 1.24 -1.72
N HIS A 46 10.85 0.80 -1.86
CA HIS A 46 10.49 -0.60 -2.06
C HIS A 46 10.03 -0.83 -3.50
N GLU A 47 10.94 -1.30 -4.36
CA GLU A 47 10.66 -1.49 -5.79
C GLU A 47 9.41 -2.35 -6.03
N THR A 48 9.19 -3.37 -5.21
CA THR A 48 8.03 -4.27 -5.32
C THR A 48 6.69 -3.54 -5.21
N LEU A 49 6.62 -2.42 -4.48
CA LEU A 49 5.40 -1.62 -4.34
C LEU A 49 5.12 -0.74 -5.56
N ARG A 50 6.10 -0.59 -6.47
CA ARG A 50 5.99 0.12 -7.75
C ARG A 50 6.19 -0.81 -8.95
N THR A 51 6.06 -2.12 -8.75
CA THR A 51 6.20 -3.13 -9.81
C THR A 51 4.84 -3.57 -10.33
N VAL A 52 4.65 -3.52 -11.65
CA VAL A 52 3.51 -4.13 -12.36
C VAL A 52 3.95 -5.43 -13.04
N LEU A 53 2.98 -6.25 -13.44
CA LEU A 53 3.18 -7.50 -14.16
C LEU A 53 2.78 -7.33 -15.63
N ALA A 54 3.76 -7.41 -16.52
CA ALA A 54 3.54 -7.38 -17.96
C ALA A 54 3.73 -8.77 -18.56
N GLU A 55 3.24 -8.96 -19.79
CA GLU A 55 3.39 -10.19 -20.54
C GLU A 55 3.68 -9.86 -22.01
N ASP A 56 4.70 -10.52 -22.58
CA ASP A 56 5.07 -10.41 -23.99
C ASP A 56 5.20 -11.83 -24.61
N ALA A 57 5.84 -11.93 -25.79
CA ALA A 57 6.01 -13.19 -26.49
C ALA A 57 6.86 -14.23 -25.74
N GLU A 58 7.68 -13.82 -24.75
CA GLU A 58 8.51 -14.68 -23.92
C GLU A 58 7.80 -15.08 -22.62
N GLY A 59 6.68 -14.42 -22.31
CA GLY A 59 5.81 -14.71 -21.17
C GLY A 59 5.78 -13.58 -20.13
N PRO A 60 5.29 -13.87 -18.91
CA PRO A 60 5.10 -12.86 -17.89
C PRO A 60 6.41 -12.41 -17.25
N HIS A 61 6.58 -11.10 -17.12
CA HIS A 61 7.73 -10.46 -16.48
C HIS A 61 7.29 -9.28 -15.59
N GLN A 62 8.22 -8.78 -14.78
CA GLN A 62 8.00 -7.65 -13.87
C GLN A 62 8.55 -6.37 -14.48
N VAL A 63 7.77 -5.29 -14.38
CA VAL A 63 8.19 -3.96 -14.78
C VAL A 63 8.17 -3.06 -13.55
N VAL A 64 9.35 -2.66 -13.10
CA VAL A 64 9.51 -1.68 -12.02
C VAL A 64 9.28 -0.29 -12.63
N LEU A 65 8.25 0.41 -12.19
CA LEU A 65 7.92 1.76 -12.67
C LEU A 65 8.88 2.77 -12.04
N ASP A 66 9.38 3.74 -12.79
CA ASP A 66 10.29 4.79 -12.27
C ASP A 66 9.69 5.55 -11.08
N GLU A 67 8.39 5.86 -11.17
CA GLU A 67 7.64 6.46 -10.08
C GLU A 67 6.26 5.80 -9.95
N ALA A 68 5.84 5.53 -8.72
CA ALA A 68 4.46 5.20 -8.39
C ALA A 68 4.07 6.01 -7.15
N ARG A 69 3.08 6.90 -7.29
CA ARG A 69 2.51 7.60 -6.14
C ARG A 69 1.18 6.93 -5.78
N PRO A 70 1.12 6.12 -4.72
CA PRO A 70 -0.12 5.49 -4.33
C PRO A 70 -1.10 6.59 -3.92
N SER A 71 -2.31 6.55 -4.46
CA SER A 71 -3.36 7.50 -4.07
C SER A 71 -3.72 7.30 -2.60
N LEU A 72 -3.83 8.40 -1.84
CA LEU A 72 -4.42 8.41 -0.50
C LEU A 72 -5.90 8.81 -0.61
N ALA A 73 -6.80 7.82 -0.59
CA ALA A 73 -8.23 8.12 -0.50
C ALA A 73 -8.57 8.54 0.93
N VAL A 74 -9.37 9.59 1.11
CA VAL A 74 -9.86 10.02 2.44
C VAL A 74 -11.35 9.75 2.51
N VAL A 75 -11.78 9.03 3.56
CA VAL A 75 -13.17 8.61 3.75
C VAL A 75 -13.63 9.03 5.15
N SER A 76 -14.75 9.76 5.21
CA SER A 76 -15.41 10.06 6.50
C SER A 76 -16.15 8.82 7.00
N SER A 77 -15.79 8.37 8.18
CA SER A 77 -16.32 7.17 8.83
C SER A 77 -16.70 7.47 10.29
N ASP A 78 -17.07 6.44 11.03
CA ASP A 78 -17.30 6.48 12.47
C ASP A 78 -17.12 5.08 13.04
N ALA A 79 -17.10 4.96 14.37
CA ALA A 79 -16.87 3.68 15.05
C ALA A 79 -17.86 2.57 14.66
N THR A 80 -19.07 2.92 14.21
CA THR A 80 -20.11 1.96 13.83
C THR A 80 -19.96 1.47 12.39
N ARG A 81 -19.45 2.33 11.49
CA ARG A 81 -19.27 2.02 10.06
C ARG A 81 -17.86 1.54 9.71
N LEU A 82 -16.86 1.86 10.52
CA LEU A 82 -15.45 1.61 10.25
C LEU A 82 -15.16 0.16 9.81
N ALA A 83 -15.80 -0.83 10.43
CA ALA A 83 -15.60 -2.24 10.06
C ALA A 83 -16.10 -2.55 8.63
N ALA A 84 -17.25 -1.99 8.23
CA ALA A 84 -17.80 -2.14 6.89
C ALA A 84 -16.93 -1.38 5.87
N ASP A 85 -16.55 -0.15 6.18
CA ASP A 85 -15.73 0.70 5.30
C ASP A 85 -14.34 0.09 5.06
N LEU A 86 -13.73 -0.50 6.09
CA LEU A 86 -12.48 -1.26 5.96
C LEU A 86 -12.65 -2.50 5.08
N SER A 87 -13.75 -3.23 5.25
CA SER A 87 -14.03 -4.42 4.44
C SER A 87 -14.25 -4.07 2.97
N GLU A 88 -14.96 -2.98 2.70
CA GLU A 88 -15.18 -2.48 1.33
C GLU A 88 -13.87 -2.05 0.68
N ALA A 89 -13.05 -1.25 1.37
CA ALA A 89 -11.77 -0.83 0.85
C ALA A 89 -10.79 -2.00 0.64
N ALA A 90 -10.81 -3.00 1.53
CA ALA A 90 -9.99 -4.20 1.40
C ALA A 90 -10.42 -5.13 0.26
N ALA A 91 -11.65 -4.98 -0.24
CA ALA A 91 -12.19 -5.75 -1.37
C ALA A 91 -11.77 -5.20 -2.75
N HIS A 92 -10.92 -4.16 -2.80
CA HIS A 92 -10.38 -3.67 -4.07
C HIS A 92 -9.69 -4.78 -4.86
N ALA A 93 -10.00 -4.89 -6.14
CA ALA A 93 -9.37 -5.84 -7.03
C ALA A 93 -8.29 -5.13 -7.85
N PHE A 94 -7.03 -5.38 -7.52
CA PHE A 94 -5.90 -4.82 -8.27
C PHE A 94 -5.86 -5.36 -9.70
N ASP A 95 -5.70 -4.47 -10.68
CA ASP A 95 -5.27 -4.83 -12.02
C ASP A 95 -3.73 -4.78 -12.07
N LEU A 96 -3.09 -5.91 -11.81
CA LEU A 96 -1.62 -5.97 -11.69
C LEU A 96 -0.88 -5.67 -13.00
N ALA A 97 -1.58 -5.58 -14.14
CA ALA A 97 -1.00 -5.19 -15.41
C ALA A 97 -0.80 -3.66 -15.53
N SER A 98 -1.58 -2.87 -14.80
CA SER A 98 -1.61 -1.41 -14.94
C SER A 98 -1.53 -0.66 -13.62
N GLU A 99 -1.78 -1.33 -12.50
CA GLU A 99 -1.84 -0.76 -11.16
C GLU A 99 -0.73 -1.34 -10.26
N PRO A 100 0.10 -0.48 -9.64
CA PRO A 100 1.02 -0.90 -8.59
C PRO A 100 0.29 -1.55 -7.41
N PRO A 101 0.88 -2.57 -6.76
CA PRO A 101 0.22 -3.39 -5.76
C PRO A 101 0.16 -2.74 -4.36
N LEU A 102 -0.13 -1.44 -4.30
CA LEU A 102 -0.27 -0.66 -3.08
C LEU A 102 -1.37 0.42 -3.22
N ARG A 103 -2.32 0.43 -2.30
CA ARG A 103 -3.29 1.52 -2.10
C ARG A 103 -3.33 1.93 -0.63
N ALA A 104 -3.65 3.20 -0.39
CA ALA A 104 -3.85 3.73 0.95
C ALA A 104 -5.23 4.40 1.07
N THR A 105 -5.95 4.07 2.13
CA THR A 105 -7.22 4.73 2.49
C THR A 105 -7.15 5.20 3.93
N LEU A 106 -7.36 6.49 4.15
CA LEU A 106 -7.45 7.12 5.46
C LEU A 106 -8.93 7.30 5.83
N PHE A 107 -9.36 6.60 6.88
CA PHE A 107 -10.67 6.76 7.48
C PHE A 107 -10.59 7.77 8.62
N GLU A 108 -11.44 8.79 8.58
CA GLU A 108 -11.61 9.76 9.66
C GLU A 108 -12.76 9.30 10.54
N VAL A 109 -12.47 8.82 11.75
CA VAL A 109 -13.45 8.15 12.61
C VAL A 109 -14.11 9.12 13.58
N GLY A 110 -13.47 10.27 13.84
CA GLY A 110 -14.00 11.37 14.63
C GLY A 110 -12.97 11.94 15.62
N GLY A 111 -13.10 13.23 15.92
CA GLY A 111 -12.09 13.95 16.71
C GLY A 111 -10.73 13.89 16.03
N ASP A 112 -9.71 13.49 16.80
CA ASP A 112 -8.35 13.28 16.32
C ASP A 112 -8.02 11.78 16.09
N GLU A 113 -9.04 10.94 15.86
CA GLU A 113 -8.86 9.51 15.60
C GLU A 113 -9.03 9.18 14.10
N HIS A 114 -8.01 8.52 13.56
CA HIS A 114 -7.96 8.08 12.18
C HIS A 114 -7.56 6.61 12.09
N VAL A 115 -7.95 5.95 11.00
CA VAL A 115 -7.46 4.62 10.65
C VAL A 115 -6.91 4.65 9.24
N LEU A 116 -5.63 4.31 9.08
CA LEU A 116 -4.99 4.16 7.77
C LEU A 116 -5.00 2.68 7.38
N LEU A 117 -5.70 2.36 6.30
CA LEU A 117 -5.61 1.07 5.63
C LEU A 117 -4.55 1.13 4.54
N LEU A 118 -3.49 0.33 4.68
CA LEU A 118 -2.55 0.01 3.62
C LEU A 118 -2.99 -1.33 3.02
N LEU A 119 -3.43 -1.29 1.77
CA LEU A 119 -3.81 -2.47 1.03
C LEU A 119 -2.70 -2.82 0.05
N THR A 120 -2.10 -4.00 0.21
CA THR A 120 -1.10 -4.51 -0.73
C THR A 120 -1.56 -5.79 -1.38
N HIS A 121 -1.04 -6.11 -2.56
CA HIS A 121 -1.25 -7.44 -3.15
C HIS A 121 -0.09 -8.37 -2.77
N HIS A 122 -0.39 -9.64 -2.43
CA HIS A 122 0.58 -10.67 -2.05
C HIS A 122 1.69 -10.96 -3.10
N VAL A 123 1.58 -10.37 -4.28
CA VAL A 123 2.60 -10.49 -5.33
C VAL A 123 3.84 -9.64 -5.03
N ALA A 124 3.64 -8.54 -4.28
CA ALA A 124 4.68 -7.62 -3.85
C ALA A 124 5.07 -7.77 -2.38
N THR A 125 4.20 -8.40 -1.58
CA THR A 125 4.39 -8.52 -0.14
C THR A 125 4.20 -9.98 0.31
N ASP A 126 5.18 -10.50 1.05
CA ASP A 126 5.01 -11.70 1.84
C ASP A 126 4.66 -11.34 3.30
N ALA A 127 4.31 -12.34 4.11
CA ALA A 127 3.94 -12.11 5.51
C ALA A 127 5.07 -11.46 6.34
N TRP A 128 6.32 -11.55 5.90
CA TRP A 128 7.50 -10.98 6.58
C TRP A 128 7.74 -9.51 6.23
N SER A 129 7.23 -9.03 5.11
CA SER A 129 7.33 -7.63 4.69
C SER A 129 6.42 -6.64 5.46
N ARG A 130 5.40 -7.11 6.20
CA ARG A 130 4.41 -6.23 6.86
C ARG A 130 5.01 -5.34 7.96
N ALA A 131 5.86 -5.90 8.83
CA ALA A 131 6.48 -5.14 9.90
C ALA A 131 7.54 -4.14 9.39
N PRO A 132 8.43 -4.50 8.44
CA PRO A 132 9.30 -3.53 7.76
C PRO A 132 8.54 -2.39 7.09
N LEU A 133 7.45 -2.67 6.37
CA LEU A 133 6.66 -1.63 5.70
C LEU A 133 6.03 -0.64 6.68
N ALA A 134 5.42 -1.13 7.77
CA ALA A 134 4.84 -0.26 8.79
C ALA A 134 5.92 0.61 9.48
N ARG A 135 7.09 0.03 9.78
CA ARG A 135 8.24 0.74 10.34
C ARG A 135 8.74 1.83 9.39
N ASP A 136 8.96 1.49 8.13
CA ASP A 136 9.52 2.41 7.14
C ASP A 136 8.53 3.55 6.83
N LEU A 137 7.22 3.27 6.79
CA LEU A 137 6.19 4.32 6.66
C LEU A 137 6.20 5.26 7.87
N THR A 138 6.31 4.72 9.09
CA THR A 138 6.36 5.52 10.31
C THR A 138 7.58 6.43 10.33
N ALA A 139 8.76 5.92 9.94
CA ALA A 139 9.98 6.69 9.83
C ALA A 139 9.88 7.81 8.78
N ALA A 140 9.32 7.49 7.61
CA ALA A 140 9.09 8.47 6.55
C ALA A 140 8.12 9.56 6.97
N TYR A 141 6.99 9.19 7.59
CA TYR A 141 6.02 10.15 8.09
C TYR A 141 6.64 11.09 9.12
N ALA A 142 7.39 10.55 10.09
CA ALA A 142 8.06 11.36 11.10
C ALA A 142 9.07 12.35 10.48
N ALA A 143 9.81 11.95 9.45
CA ALA A 143 10.72 12.85 8.73
C ALA A 143 9.97 13.96 7.99
N ARG A 144 8.89 13.60 7.28
CA ARG A 144 8.08 14.53 6.49
C ARG A 144 7.34 15.56 7.34
N VAL A 145 6.86 15.18 8.52
CA VAL A 145 6.29 16.12 9.51
C VAL A 145 7.32 17.19 9.93
N ARG A 146 8.61 16.86 9.94
CA ARG A 146 9.70 17.80 10.22
C ARG A 146 10.19 18.56 8.97
N GLY A 147 9.56 18.36 7.82
CA GLY A 147 9.99 18.95 6.54
C GLY A 147 11.26 18.34 5.96
N ALA A 148 11.66 17.14 6.39
CA ALA A 148 12.87 16.45 5.93
C ALA A 148 12.53 15.20 5.09
N ALA A 149 13.47 14.78 4.24
CA ALA A 149 13.40 13.46 3.61
C ALA A 149 13.76 12.36 4.63
N PRO A 150 13.22 11.13 4.49
CA PRO A 150 13.61 10.02 5.35
C PRO A 150 15.08 9.64 5.18
N GLU A 151 15.74 9.35 6.30
CA GLU A 151 17.04 8.71 6.33
C GLU A 151 16.87 7.21 6.44
N TRP A 152 17.34 6.50 5.42
CA TRP A 152 17.14 5.07 5.31
C TRP A 152 18.31 4.29 5.89
N ALA A 153 18.04 3.35 6.80
CA ALA A 153 18.95 2.23 7.00
C ALA A 153 18.92 1.33 5.74
N PRO A 154 20.04 0.68 5.37
CA PRO A 154 20.04 -0.32 4.29
C PRO A 154 18.96 -1.38 4.54
N LEU A 155 18.30 -1.83 3.46
CA LEU A 155 17.40 -2.98 3.57
C LEU A 155 18.23 -4.23 3.90
N PRO A 156 17.80 -5.08 4.85
CA PRO A 156 18.46 -6.35 5.08
C PRO A 156 18.39 -7.20 3.80
N VAL A 157 19.52 -7.80 3.43
CA VAL A 157 19.64 -8.76 2.31
C VAL A 157 19.16 -10.14 2.69
#